data_AF-A0A964HHA3-F1
#
_entry.id   AF-A0A964HHA3-F1
#
_cell.length_a   1.000
_cell.length_b   1.000
_cell.length_c   1.000
_cell.angle_alpha   90.00
_cell.angle_beta   90.00
_cell.angle_gamma   90.00
#
_symmetry.space_group_name_H-M   'P 1'
#
loop_
_entity.id
_entity.type
_entity.pdbx_description
1 polymer ?
#
loop_
_entity_poly.entity_id
_entity_poly.type
_entity_poly.pdbx_seq_one_letter_code
_entity_poly.pdbx_strand_id
1 'polypeptide(L)'
;MSTNSPRRSPAQQLARTADAYQRTTVIPHCGVCASPCCHLDTLVLELDWAEVKSLWQLHESRAAFDTRLAAGQGPEEIRAGNGLYYAHSKPCPAYDEPGHCCRVYGQDTKPPGCSDFPVYEDGGYIVADLRCEAVDLKALTERIAQAVGPAYRIVQSADRDFPFLVTLSVKSQGKK
;
A
#
# COMPACT_ATOMS: atom_id res chain seq x y z
N MET A 1 12.64 35.32 18.62
CA MET A 1 13.28 33.99 18.51
C MET A 1 12.57 33.24 17.39
N SER A 2 13.16 33.20 16.19
CA SER A 2 12.57 32.49 15.06
C SER A 2 12.93 31.02 15.17
N THR A 3 11.98 30.20 15.60
CA THR A 3 12.12 28.73 15.63
C THR A 3 12.16 28.23 14.19
N ASN A 4 13.38 28.07 13.67
CA ASN A 4 13.64 27.51 12.36
C ASN A 4 13.32 26.02 12.42
N SER A 5 12.07 25.66 12.12
CA SER A 5 11.66 24.25 12.00
C SER A 5 12.52 23.60 10.90
N PRO A 6 13.15 22.44 11.14
CA PRO A 6 13.95 21.78 10.12
C PRO A 6 13.07 21.55 8.89
N ARG A 7 13.47 22.13 7.74
CA ARG A 7 12.81 21.86 6.45
C ARG A 7 12.91 20.36 6.19
N ARG A 8 11.80 19.65 6.35
CA ARG A 8 11.72 18.21 6.06
C ARG A 8 11.88 17.98 4.56
N SER A 9 12.41 16.80 4.20
CA SER A 9 12.49 16.46 2.77
C SER A 9 11.08 16.27 2.19
N PRO A 10 10.87 16.55 0.90
CA PRO A 10 9.59 16.32 0.24
C PRO A 10 9.06 14.89 0.42
N ALA A 11 9.93 13.87 0.36
CA ALA A 11 9.57 12.48 0.60
C ALA A 11 9.01 12.24 2.01
N GLN A 12 9.62 12.82 3.05
CA GLN A 12 9.10 12.72 4.42
C GLN A 12 7.75 13.42 4.59
N GLN A 13 7.52 14.52 3.86
CA GLN A 13 6.25 15.22 3.85
C GLN A 13 5.16 14.38 3.17
N LEU A 14 5.50 13.73 2.06
CA LEU A 14 4.61 12.84 1.31
C LEU A 14 4.24 11.62 2.14
N ALA A 15 5.22 10.92 2.71
CA ALA A 15 4.99 9.75 3.58
C ALA A 15 4.03 10.08 4.75
N ARG A 16 4.24 11.22 5.43
CA ARG A 16 3.34 11.68 6.49
C ARG A 16 1.94 12.02 5.98
N THR A 17 1.83 12.58 4.79
CA THR A 17 0.54 12.95 4.21
C THR A 17 -0.26 11.71 3.82
N ALA A 18 0.41 10.71 3.23
CA ALA A 18 -0.18 9.41 2.92
C ALA A 18 -0.63 8.68 4.19
N ASP A 19 0.23 8.59 5.22
CA ASP A 19 -0.13 8.00 6.52
C ASP A 19 -1.34 8.72 7.15
N ALA A 20 -1.33 10.06 7.16
CA ALA A 20 -2.47 10.81 7.68
C ALA A 20 -3.75 10.56 6.88
N TYR A 21 -3.67 10.46 5.54
CA TYR A 21 -4.84 10.16 4.69
C TYR A 21 -5.38 8.76 5.00
N GLN A 22 -4.50 7.77 5.12
CA GLN A 22 -4.88 6.42 5.52
C GLN A 22 -5.64 6.41 6.84
N ARG A 23 -5.06 7.01 7.89
CA ARG A 23 -5.65 7.01 9.25
C ARG A 23 -6.99 7.72 9.34
N THR A 24 -7.19 8.78 8.57
CA THR A 24 -8.38 9.64 8.70
C THR A 24 -9.48 9.35 7.69
N THR A 25 -9.15 8.70 6.56
CA THR A 25 -10.11 8.47 5.47
C THR A 25 -10.28 6.99 5.18
N VAL A 26 -9.18 6.26 4.94
CA VAL A 26 -9.25 4.87 4.48
C VAL A 26 -9.61 3.92 5.60
N ILE A 27 -8.88 3.97 6.72
CA ILE A 27 -9.07 3.05 7.84
C ILE A 27 -10.52 3.13 8.38
N PRO A 28 -11.12 4.32 8.58
CA PRO A 28 -12.53 4.41 9.00
C PRO A 28 -13.54 3.87 7.99
N HIS A 29 -13.25 3.95 6.69
CA HIS A 29 -14.15 3.43 5.64
C HIS A 29 -14.08 1.90 5.53
N CYS A 30 -12.95 1.28 5.88
CA CYS A 30 -12.69 -0.14 5.62
C CYS A 30 -13.82 -1.07 6.09
N GLY A 31 -14.38 -0.84 7.29
CA GLY A 31 -15.46 -1.68 7.85
C GLY A 31 -16.83 -1.57 7.15
N VAL A 32 -17.00 -0.66 6.19
CA VAL A 32 -18.22 -0.50 5.39
C VAL A 32 -17.96 -0.54 3.88
N CYS A 33 -16.74 -0.86 3.46
CA CYS A 33 -16.33 -0.91 2.07
C CYS A 33 -17.06 -2.06 1.34
N ALA A 34 -17.70 -1.80 0.20
CA ALA A 34 -18.37 -2.86 -0.55
C ALA A 34 -17.37 -3.75 -1.31
N SER A 35 -16.23 -3.18 -1.69
CA SER A 35 -15.09 -3.91 -2.28
C SER A 35 -13.81 -3.63 -1.48
N PRO A 36 -13.61 -4.28 -0.32
CA PRO A 36 -12.44 -4.01 0.51
C PRO A 36 -11.15 -4.33 -0.25
N CYS A 37 -10.20 -3.41 -0.27
CA CYS A 37 -8.91 -3.59 -0.97
C CYS A 37 -8.09 -4.78 -0.48
N CYS A 38 -8.37 -5.26 0.73
CA CYS A 38 -7.80 -6.46 1.35
C CYS A 38 -8.52 -7.77 0.95
N HIS A 39 -9.62 -7.70 0.19
CA HIS A 39 -10.27 -8.86 -0.40
C HIS A 39 -9.68 -9.11 -1.77
N LEU A 40 -8.54 -9.80 -1.75
CA LEU A 40 -7.67 -10.06 -2.91
C LEU A 40 -8.13 -11.25 -3.76
N ASP A 41 -9.37 -11.72 -3.57
CA ASP A 41 -9.92 -12.87 -4.30
C ASP A 41 -9.96 -12.64 -5.83
N THR A 42 -9.97 -11.38 -6.26
CA THR A 42 -9.93 -10.96 -7.67
C THR A 42 -8.53 -10.70 -8.21
N LEU A 43 -7.47 -10.82 -7.40
CA LEU A 43 -6.12 -10.40 -7.73
C LEU A 43 -5.09 -11.50 -7.51
N VAL A 44 -4.00 -11.43 -8.27
CA VAL A 44 -2.79 -12.21 -8.02
C VAL A 44 -1.78 -11.28 -7.39
N LEU A 45 -1.42 -11.50 -6.12
CA LEU A 45 -0.31 -10.82 -5.48
C LEU A 45 1.00 -11.45 -5.95
N GLU A 46 1.95 -10.62 -6.39
CA GLU A 46 3.35 -11.00 -6.60
C GLU A 46 4.17 -10.59 -5.38
N LEU A 47 4.83 -11.54 -4.74
CA LEU A 47 5.46 -11.37 -3.43
C LEU A 47 6.86 -11.99 -3.39
N ASP A 48 7.79 -11.36 -2.68
CA ASP A 48 9.06 -11.97 -2.30
C ASP A 48 8.93 -12.84 -1.03
N TRP A 49 10.03 -13.51 -0.63
CA TRP A 49 10.03 -14.38 0.55
C TRP A 49 9.77 -13.62 1.87
N ALA A 50 10.34 -12.43 2.05
CA ALA A 50 10.14 -11.65 3.26
C ALA A 50 8.67 -11.24 3.42
N GLU A 51 8.03 -10.92 2.30
CA GLU A 51 6.62 -10.53 2.21
C GLU A 51 5.70 -11.71 2.54
N VAL A 52 5.92 -12.87 1.91
CA VAL A 52 5.17 -14.10 2.23
C VAL A 52 5.35 -14.48 3.69
N LYS A 53 6.58 -14.45 4.20
CA LYS A 53 6.88 -14.79 5.59
C LYS A 53 6.14 -13.87 6.56
N SER A 54 6.11 -12.57 6.28
CA SER A 54 5.44 -11.58 7.13
C SER A 54 3.92 -11.70 7.04
N LEU A 55 3.35 -11.76 5.84
CA LEU A 55 1.90 -11.79 5.63
C LEU A 55 1.26 -13.10 6.13
N TRP A 56 1.88 -14.26 5.86
CA TRP A 56 1.41 -15.56 6.36
C TRP A 56 1.95 -15.91 7.75
N GLN A 57 2.64 -14.97 8.42
CA GLN A 57 3.19 -15.14 9.78
C GLN A 57 3.99 -16.46 9.93
N LEU A 58 4.82 -16.77 8.93
CA LEU A 58 5.56 -18.02 8.85
C LEU A 58 6.81 -17.96 9.75
N HIS A 59 6.97 -18.96 10.60
CA HIS A 59 8.14 -19.06 11.48
C HIS A 59 9.29 -19.91 10.89
N GLU A 60 9.04 -20.58 9.76
CA GLU A 60 10.01 -21.45 9.09
C GLU A 60 11.02 -20.68 8.20
N SER A 61 12.00 -21.42 7.67
CA SER A 61 12.95 -20.91 6.67
C SER A 61 12.35 -20.98 5.26
N ARG A 62 12.89 -20.18 4.33
CA ARG A 62 12.47 -20.23 2.92
C ARG A 62 12.55 -21.63 2.33
N ALA A 63 13.66 -22.32 2.56
CA ALA A 63 13.89 -23.66 2.02
C ALA A 63 12.90 -24.70 2.57
N ALA A 64 12.55 -24.60 3.86
CA ALA A 64 11.53 -25.46 4.46
C ALA A 64 10.15 -25.19 3.85
N PHE A 65 9.79 -23.91 3.70
CA PHE A 65 8.53 -23.51 3.07
C PHE A 65 8.45 -23.97 1.62
N ASP A 66 9.51 -23.76 0.82
CA ASP A 66 9.56 -24.17 -0.58
C ASP A 66 9.44 -25.69 -0.73
N THR A 67 10.08 -26.46 0.16
CA THR A 67 9.96 -27.92 0.19
C THR A 67 8.53 -28.36 0.51
N ARG A 68 7.91 -27.73 1.52
CA ARG A 68 6.52 -27.99 1.92
C ARG A 68 5.53 -27.62 0.82
N LEU A 69 5.74 -26.50 0.16
CA LEU A 69 4.92 -26.02 -0.95
C LEU A 69 5.02 -26.96 -2.15
N ALA A 70 6.23 -27.40 -2.52
CA ALA A 70 6.45 -28.36 -3.60
C ALA A 70 5.84 -29.76 -3.30
N ALA A 71 5.76 -30.14 -2.02
CA ALA A 71 5.08 -31.35 -1.58
C ALA A 71 3.55 -31.23 -1.53
N GLY A 72 2.97 -30.08 -1.92
CA GLY A 72 1.53 -29.83 -1.85
C GLY A 72 1.01 -29.62 -0.43
N GLN A 73 1.90 -29.36 0.54
CA GLN A 73 1.58 -29.14 1.95
C GLN A 73 1.63 -27.65 2.34
N GLY A 74 1.81 -26.76 1.37
CA GLY A 74 1.76 -25.30 1.51
C GLY A 74 0.34 -24.74 1.45
N PRO A 75 0.14 -23.44 1.71
CA PRO A 75 -1.15 -22.80 1.48
C PRO A 75 -1.59 -22.97 0.02
N GLU A 76 -2.81 -23.46 -0.18
CA GLU A 76 -3.35 -23.79 -1.52
C GLU A 76 -3.44 -22.59 -2.45
N GLU A 77 -3.47 -21.38 -1.90
CA GLU A 77 -3.50 -20.11 -2.60
C GLU A 77 -2.13 -19.64 -3.12
N ILE A 78 -1.01 -20.15 -2.58
CA ILE A 78 0.35 -19.71 -2.95
C ILE A 78 0.94 -20.63 -4.03
N ARG A 79 1.57 -20.03 -5.05
CA ARG A 79 2.41 -20.71 -6.04
C ARG A 79 3.79 -20.07 -6.04
N ALA A 80 4.85 -20.87 -6.12
CA ALA A 80 6.20 -20.34 -6.34
C ALA A 80 6.51 -20.28 -7.84
N GLY A 81 7.22 -19.22 -8.29
CA GLY A 81 7.66 -19.08 -9.67
C GLY A 81 8.65 -17.93 -9.85
N ASN A 82 9.64 -18.08 -10.73
CA ASN A 82 10.64 -17.04 -11.03
C ASN A 82 11.37 -16.47 -9.80
N GLY A 83 11.51 -17.26 -8.73
CA GLY A 83 12.11 -16.81 -7.47
C GLY A 83 11.18 -16.00 -6.54
N LEU A 84 9.93 -15.79 -6.96
CA LEU A 84 8.86 -15.09 -6.25
C LEU A 84 7.72 -16.06 -5.88
N TYR A 85 6.72 -15.51 -5.20
CA TYR A 85 5.50 -16.19 -4.79
C TYR A 85 4.28 -15.43 -5.31
N TYR A 86 3.32 -16.17 -5.83
CA TYR A 86 2.08 -15.64 -6.37
C TYR A 86 0.93 -16.15 -5.52
N ALA A 87 0.14 -15.26 -4.93
CA ALA A 87 -1.02 -15.62 -4.11
C ALA A 87 -2.31 -15.16 -4.78
N HIS A 88 -3.32 -16.04 -4.88
CA HIS A 88 -4.62 -15.72 -5.49
C HIS A 88 -5.80 -16.34 -4.74
N SER A 89 -7.03 -15.93 -5.06
CA SER A 89 -8.27 -16.67 -4.74
C SER A 89 -8.65 -16.82 -3.25
N LYS A 90 -7.98 -16.11 -2.33
CA LYS A 90 -8.40 -15.99 -0.93
C LYS A 90 -8.32 -14.54 -0.44
N PRO A 91 -9.11 -14.17 0.60
CA PRO A 91 -8.93 -12.91 1.30
C PRO A 91 -7.47 -12.76 1.73
N CYS A 92 -6.94 -11.54 1.75
CA CYS A 92 -5.61 -11.28 2.29
C CYS A 92 -5.47 -11.97 3.65
N PRO A 93 -4.36 -12.66 3.97
CA PRO A 93 -4.15 -13.26 5.29
C PRO A 93 -4.24 -12.25 6.46
N ALA A 94 -4.07 -10.97 6.14
CA ALA A 94 -4.25 -9.89 7.09
C ALA A 94 -5.71 -9.41 7.19
N TYR A 95 -6.61 -9.81 6.29
CA TYR A 95 -8.05 -9.57 6.41
C TYR A 95 -8.63 -10.33 7.61
N ASP A 96 -9.35 -9.61 8.45
CA ASP A 96 -10.12 -10.10 9.59
C ASP A 96 -11.58 -10.19 9.17
N GLU A 97 -12.05 -11.40 8.88
CA GLU A 97 -13.43 -11.66 8.45
C GLU A 97 -14.48 -11.16 9.44
N PRO A 98 -14.39 -11.42 10.76
CA PRO A 98 -15.38 -10.92 11.71
C PRO A 98 -15.42 -9.38 11.80
N GLY A 99 -14.27 -8.72 11.64
CA GLY A 99 -14.15 -7.27 11.67
C GLY A 99 -14.32 -6.59 10.31
N HIS A 100 -14.48 -7.36 9.23
CA HIS A 100 -14.46 -6.90 7.84
C HIS A 100 -13.36 -5.88 7.52
N CYS A 101 -12.17 -6.03 8.10
CA CYS A 101 -11.09 -5.06 7.97
C CYS A 101 -9.72 -5.73 7.93
N CYS A 102 -8.70 -5.03 7.47
CA CYS A 102 -7.34 -5.55 7.53
C CYS A 102 -6.70 -5.28 8.89
N ARG A 103 -6.09 -6.31 9.50
CA ARG A 103 -5.25 -6.21 10.70
C ARG A 103 -3.97 -5.42 10.46
N VAL A 104 -3.66 -5.08 9.20
CA VAL A 104 -2.57 -4.16 8.87
C VAL A 104 -2.86 -2.68 9.19
N TYR A 105 -3.86 -2.31 10.00
CA TYR A 105 -4.16 -0.90 10.30
C TYR A 105 -4.12 -0.50 11.78
N GLY A 106 -3.13 -1.02 12.49
CA GLY A 106 -2.59 -0.47 13.75
C GLY A 106 -1.06 -0.52 13.84
N GLN A 107 -0.35 -0.31 12.72
CA GLN A 107 1.04 -0.74 12.46
C GLN A 107 2.16 0.18 12.94
N ASP A 108 3.38 -0.37 13.10
CA ASP A 108 4.65 0.40 13.00
C ASP A 108 5.50 0.07 11.74
N THR A 109 5.27 -1.07 11.05
CA THR A 109 5.91 -1.34 9.75
C THR A 109 4.95 -2.06 8.80
N LYS A 110 4.80 -1.53 7.58
CA LYS A 110 4.11 -2.17 6.45
C LYS A 110 4.84 -3.47 6.09
N PRO A 111 4.17 -4.64 6.01
CA PRO A 111 4.76 -5.80 5.34
C PRO A 111 5.09 -5.37 3.91
N PRO A 112 6.34 -5.53 3.43
CA PRO A 112 6.64 -5.25 2.03
C PRO A 112 5.64 -6.01 1.13
N GLY A 113 5.27 -5.45 -0.03
CA GLY A 113 4.34 -6.11 -0.96
C GLY A 113 2.87 -6.09 -0.56
N CYS A 114 2.52 -5.61 0.64
CA CYS A 114 1.13 -5.35 1.02
C CYS A 114 0.58 -4.17 0.20
N SER A 115 -0.20 -4.47 -0.85
CA SER A 115 -0.95 -3.47 -1.62
C SER A 115 -2.16 -2.93 -0.84
N ASP A 116 -2.48 -3.51 0.32
CA ASP A 116 -3.72 -3.20 1.02
C ASP A 116 -3.77 -1.74 1.43
N PHE A 117 -2.64 -1.07 1.72
CA PHE A 117 -2.62 0.39 1.89
C PHE A 117 -2.91 1.04 0.54
N PRO A 118 -4.13 1.56 0.28
CA PRO A 118 -4.44 2.09 -1.04
C PRO A 118 -3.84 3.48 -1.28
N VAL A 119 -3.08 4.04 -0.33
CA VAL A 119 -2.33 5.30 -0.46
C VAL A 119 -1.02 5.16 0.31
N TYR A 120 0.12 5.17 -0.37
CA TYR A 120 1.43 5.04 0.27
C TYR A 120 2.49 5.86 -0.45
N GLU A 121 3.57 6.18 0.27
CA GLU A 121 4.76 6.79 -0.32
C GLU A 121 5.71 5.69 -0.82
N ASP A 122 6.27 5.90 -1.99
CA ASP A 122 7.25 5.02 -2.63
C ASP A 122 8.25 5.86 -3.43
N GLY A 123 9.52 5.86 -3.01
CA GLY A 123 10.61 6.46 -3.77
C GLY A 123 10.46 7.97 -4.07
N GLY A 124 9.74 8.73 -3.26
CA GLY A 124 9.45 10.14 -3.44
C GLY A 124 8.13 10.43 -4.17
N TYR A 125 7.31 9.41 -4.41
CA TYR A 125 5.99 9.50 -5.04
C TYR A 125 4.91 9.02 -4.09
N ILE A 126 3.67 9.45 -4.28
CA ILE A 126 2.52 8.80 -3.67
C ILE A 126 1.90 7.86 -4.69
N VAL A 127 1.70 6.61 -4.32
CA VAL A 127 0.89 5.66 -5.09
C VAL A 127 -0.49 5.60 -4.44
N ALA A 128 -1.53 5.71 -5.26
CA ALA A 128 -2.93 5.64 -4.88
C ALA A 128 -3.63 4.51 -5.67
N ASP A 129 -4.28 3.59 -4.97
CA ASP A 129 -5.02 2.46 -5.52
C ASP A 129 -6.53 2.75 -5.48
N LEU A 130 -7.10 2.99 -6.65
CA LEU A 130 -8.50 3.36 -6.85
C LEU A 130 -9.47 2.19 -6.73
N ARG A 131 -8.98 0.97 -6.51
CA ARG A 131 -9.84 -0.15 -6.16
C ARG A 131 -10.46 0.02 -4.78
N CYS A 132 -9.83 0.83 -3.91
CA CYS A 132 -10.42 1.21 -2.64
C CYS A 132 -11.38 2.40 -2.83
N GLU A 133 -12.65 2.20 -2.49
CA GLU A 133 -13.71 3.22 -2.55
C GLU A 133 -13.40 4.47 -1.70
N ALA A 134 -12.56 4.33 -0.67
CA ALA A 134 -12.12 5.43 0.18
C ALA A 134 -11.09 6.37 -0.46
N VAL A 135 -10.51 5.98 -1.59
CA VAL A 135 -9.51 6.80 -2.28
C VAL A 135 -10.20 7.79 -3.21
N ASP A 136 -10.43 8.99 -2.69
CA ASP A 136 -10.77 10.17 -3.47
C ASP A 136 -9.48 10.88 -3.93
N LEU A 137 -9.15 10.73 -5.21
CA LEU A 137 -7.97 11.36 -5.81
C LEU A 137 -7.95 12.87 -5.69
N LYS A 138 -9.11 13.52 -5.75
CA LYS A 138 -9.19 14.97 -5.65
C LYS A 138 -8.86 15.40 -4.23
N ALA A 139 -9.51 14.79 -3.23
CA ALA A 139 -9.24 15.08 -1.82
C ALA A 139 -7.78 14.76 -1.43
N LEU A 140 -7.23 13.64 -1.91
CA LEU A 140 -5.84 13.27 -1.71
C LEU A 140 -4.88 14.30 -2.33
N THR A 141 -5.13 14.73 -3.57
CA THR A 141 -4.33 15.74 -4.27
C THR A 141 -4.36 17.07 -3.54
N GLU A 142 -5.54 17.54 -3.11
CA GLU A 142 -5.69 18.76 -2.33
C GLU A 142 -4.90 18.70 -1.02
N ARG A 143 -4.95 17.55 -0.32
CA ARG A 143 -4.21 17.36 0.93
C ARG A 143 -2.69 17.36 0.72
N ILE A 144 -2.21 16.71 -0.35
CA ILE A 144 -0.79 16.75 -0.72
C ILE A 144 -0.39 18.19 -1.05
N ALA A 145 -1.20 18.93 -1.81
CA ALA A 145 -0.90 20.31 -2.21
C ALA A 145 -0.79 21.23 -0.99
N GLN A 146 -1.70 21.08 -0.03
CA GLN A 146 -1.65 21.78 1.25
C GLN A 146 -0.39 21.42 2.05
N ALA A 147 0.00 20.14 2.04
CA ALA A 147 1.18 19.68 2.77
C ALA A 147 2.49 20.20 2.17
N VAL A 148 2.68 20.17 0.85
CA VAL A 148 3.93 20.59 0.21
C VAL A 148 4.02 22.10 -0.05
N GLY A 149 2.87 22.78 -0.09
CA GLY A 149 2.77 24.23 -0.27
C GLY A 149 2.78 24.69 -1.74
N PRO A 150 2.54 25.99 -1.99
CA PRO A 150 2.25 26.54 -3.32
C PRO A 150 3.45 26.55 -4.28
N ALA A 151 4.67 26.36 -3.77
CA ALA A 151 5.89 26.28 -4.58
C ALA A 151 5.98 24.99 -5.41
N TYR A 152 5.02 24.08 -5.26
CA TYR A 152 5.01 22.79 -5.92
C TYR A 152 3.68 22.57 -6.64
N ARG A 153 3.75 21.83 -7.75
CA ARG A 153 2.58 21.28 -8.44
C ARG A 153 2.58 19.77 -8.33
N ILE A 154 1.38 19.20 -8.26
CA ILE A 154 1.18 17.76 -8.29
C ILE A 154 0.94 17.34 -9.73
N VAL A 155 1.61 16.27 -10.15
CA VAL A 155 1.41 15.62 -11.44
C VAL A 155 0.94 14.20 -11.16
N GLN A 156 -0.21 13.85 -11.73
CA GLN A 156 -0.81 12.52 -11.63
C GLN A 156 -0.51 11.73 -12.91
N SER A 157 -0.27 10.43 -12.78
CA SER A 157 -0.18 9.49 -13.89
C SER A 157 -0.78 8.17 -13.46
N ALA A 158 -1.73 7.64 -14.24
CA ALA A 158 -2.16 6.26 -14.08
C ALA A 158 -1.08 5.31 -14.62
N ASP A 159 -0.95 4.14 -14.01
CA ASP A 159 -0.16 3.05 -14.57
C ASP A 159 -0.81 2.54 -15.87
N ARG A 160 0.02 2.15 -16.84
CA ARG A 160 -0.46 1.73 -18.16
C ARG A 160 -1.18 0.39 -18.12
N ASP A 161 -0.60 -0.55 -17.38
CA ASP A 161 -1.05 -1.93 -17.31
C ASP A 161 -2.08 -2.10 -16.17
N PHE A 162 -2.03 -1.20 -15.18
CA PHE A 162 -2.97 -1.13 -14.05
C PHE A 162 -3.57 0.28 -13.88
N PRO A 163 -4.54 0.71 -14.72
CA PRO A 163 -5.06 2.09 -14.69
C PRO A 163 -5.68 2.55 -13.37
N PHE A 164 -6.02 1.61 -12.48
CA PHE A 164 -6.49 1.87 -11.13
C PHE A 164 -5.36 2.20 -10.14
N LEU A 165 -4.10 2.02 -10.50
CA LEU A 165 -2.95 2.53 -9.75
C LEU A 165 -2.56 3.90 -10.32
N VAL A 166 -2.61 4.93 -9.48
CA VAL A 166 -2.28 6.30 -9.84
C VAL A 166 -1.11 6.79 -9.01
N THR A 167 -0.07 7.22 -9.71
CA THR A 167 1.11 7.84 -9.11
C THR A 167 0.96 9.36 -9.08
N LEU A 168 1.08 9.96 -7.90
CA LEU A 168 1.15 11.40 -7.69
C LEU A 168 2.59 11.80 -7.38
N SER A 169 3.16 12.64 -8.25
CA SER A 169 4.51 13.19 -8.12
C SER A 169 4.47 14.68 -7.84
N VAL A 170 5.43 15.16 -7.05
CA VAL A 170 5.55 16.58 -6.70
C VAL A 170 6.68 17.20 -7.53
N LYS A 171 6.37 18.24 -8.31
CA LYS A 171 7.35 18.98 -9.10
C LYS A 171 7.44 20.42 -8.61
N SER A 172 8.66 20.96 -8.47
CA SER A 172 8.81 22.37 -8.14
C SER A 172 8.24 23.23 -9.26
N GLN A 173 7.50 24.26 -8.89
CA GLN A 173 7.24 25.37 -9.77
C GLN A 173 8.49 26.24 -9.70
N GLY A 174 9.40 26.08 -10.67
CA GLY A 174 10.63 26.87 -10.72
C GLY A 174 10.32 28.36 -10.55
N LYS A 175 11.16 29.08 -9.80
CA LYS A 175 11.14 30.54 -9.83
C LYS A 175 11.33 30.96 -11.29
N LYS A 176 10.39 31.70 -11.85
CA LYS A 176 10.72 32.65 -12.92
C LYS A 176 11.69 33.68 -12.36
#